data_AF-A0A9K3E6C7-F1
#
_entry.id   AF-A0A9K3E6C7-F1
#
_cell.length_a   1.000
_cell.length_b   1.000
_cell.length_c   1.000
_cell.angle_alpha   90.00
_cell.angle_beta   90.00
_cell.angle_gamma   90.00
#
_symmetry.space_group_name_H-M   'P 1'
#
loop_
_entity.id
_entity.type
_entity.pdbx_description
1 polymer ?
#
loop_
_entity_poly.entity_id
_entity_poly.type
_entity_poly.pdbx_seq_one_letter_code
_entity_poly.pdbx_strand_id
1 'polypeptide(L)'
;MVVDQGGSGVGFGNFGEIGPLDVNLKPRNSTWLQKADLMFVDSPVGTGFSYVEDDKLFVKTDEESARDLTTLLKAIYKENATLEKSPLYIFAESYGGKFAVTLGLSVLQAIQQGQLQLQLGGTYYFHSL
;
A
#
# COMPACT_ATOMS: atom_id res chain seq x y z
N MET A 1 -4.03 3.55 -1.62
CA MET A 1 -3.21 2.40 -1.18
C MET A 1 -3.06 2.47 0.33
N VAL A 2 -3.36 1.38 1.03
CA VAL A 2 -3.15 1.27 2.48
C VAL A 2 -1.98 0.31 2.73
N VAL A 3 -1.02 0.75 3.53
CA VAL A 3 0.13 -0.05 3.98
C VAL A 3 0.20 -0.01 5.51
N ASP A 4 0.24 -1.17 6.12
CA ASP A 4 0.46 -1.33 7.56
C ASP A 4 1.72 -2.18 7.74
N GLN A 5 2.67 -1.70 8.55
CA GLN A 5 3.90 -2.44 8.86
C GLN A 5 3.80 -3.03 10.26
N GLY A 6 3.72 -4.36 10.34
CA GLY A 6 3.58 -5.13 11.58
C GLY A 6 2.24 -5.86 11.69
N GLY A 7 1.28 -5.52 10.83
CA GLY A 7 0.03 -6.22 10.60
C GLY A 7 -0.18 -6.52 9.11
N SER A 8 -1.12 -7.42 8.80
CA SER A 8 -1.55 -7.63 7.41
C SER A 8 -2.42 -6.45 6.97
N GLY A 9 -1.97 -5.66 5.99
CA GLY A 9 -2.76 -4.59 5.39
C GLY A 9 -4.06 -5.11 4.78
N VAL A 10 -4.07 -6.36 4.31
CA VAL A 10 -5.28 -7.07 3.87
C VAL A 10 -6.14 -7.49 5.06
N GLY A 11 -5.57 -8.01 6.14
CA GLY A 11 -6.30 -8.42 7.33
C GLY A 11 -6.95 -7.24 8.08
N PHE A 12 -6.13 -6.30 8.52
CA PHE A 12 -6.56 -5.15 9.34
C PHE A 12 -7.22 -4.06 8.50
N GLY A 13 -6.52 -3.53 7.48
CA GLY A 13 -7.05 -2.43 6.68
C GLY A 13 -8.35 -2.78 5.95
N ASN A 14 -8.41 -3.95 5.29
CA ASN A 14 -9.60 -4.35 4.53
C ASN A 14 -10.72 -4.85 5.44
N PHE A 15 -10.45 -5.85 6.27
CA PHE A 15 -11.51 -6.52 7.04
C PHE A 15 -11.67 -6.01 8.46
N GLY A 16 -10.70 -5.28 9.02
CA GLY A 16 -10.77 -4.69 10.36
C GLY A 16 -11.33 -3.27 10.34
N GLU A 17 -10.94 -2.46 9.35
CA GLU A 17 -11.08 -1.01 9.42
C GLU A 17 -11.99 -0.42 8.31
N ILE A 18 -11.45 -0.26 7.10
CA ILE A 18 -12.04 0.64 6.08
C ILE A 18 -12.53 -0.06 4.81
N GLY A 19 -12.24 -1.36 4.65
CA GLY A 19 -12.72 -2.13 3.50
C GLY A 19 -14.24 -2.36 3.52
N PRO A 20 -14.79 -2.96 2.46
CA PRO A 20 -16.23 -3.06 2.27
C PRO A 20 -16.91 -4.06 3.21
N LEU A 21 -16.16 -5.02 3.75
CA LEU A 21 -16.68 -6.10 4.60
C LEU A 21 -15.97 -6.12 5.96
N ASP A 22 -16.64 -6.63 6.99
CA ASP A 22 -16.02 -6.94 8.28
C ASP A 22 -15.41 -8.36 8.31
N VAL A 23 -14.79 -8.72 9.44
CA VAL A 23 -14.19 -10.06 9.66
C VAL A 23 -15.20 -11.21 9.57
N ASN A 24 -16.50 -10.93 9.65
CA ASN A 24 -17.59 -11.90 9.48
C ASN A 24 -18.22 -11.81 8.07
N LEU A 25 -17.55 -11.13 7.13
CA LEU A 25 -17.98 -10.89 5.76
C LEU A 25 -19.29 -10.11 5.63
N LYS A 26 -19.63 -9.29 6.64
CA LYS A 26 -20.81 -8.42 6.61
C LYS A 26 -20.46 -7.06 6.01
N PRO A 27 -21.33 -6.46 5.17
CA PRO A 27 -21.09 -5.14 4.61
C PRO A 27 -20.89 -4.05 5.67
N ARG A 28 -19.97 -3.12 5.42
CA ARG A 28 -19.75 -1.92 6.22
C ARG A 28 -20.33 -0.68 5.55
N ASN A 29 -21.20 0.03 6.26
CA ASN A 29 -21.71 1.34 5.81
C ASN A 29 -20.67 2.47 5.92
N SER A 30 -19.54 2.24 6.59
CA SER A 30 -18.46 3.22 6.77
C SER A 30 -17.27 2.99 5.83
N THR A 31 -17.38 2.09 4.84
CA THR A 31 -16.27 1.77 3.95
C THR A 31 -15.81 2.98 3.14
N TRP A 32 -14.49 3.11 2.99
CA TRP A 32 -13.90 4.16 2.16
C TRP A 32 -14.10 3.94 0.66
N LEU A 33 -14.58 2.75 0.25
CA LEU A 33 -14.94 2.45 -1.14
C LEU A 33 -16.02 3.40 -1.69
N GLN A 34 -16.78 4.06 -0.80
CA GLN A 34 -17.75 5.09 -1.17
C GLN A 34 -17.10 6.38 -1.70
N LYS A 35 -15.79 6.56 -1.52
CA LYS A 35 -15.05 7.79 -1.84
C LYS A 35 -13.88 7.56 -2.79
N ALA A 36 -13.26 6.39 -2.76
CA ALA A 36 -12.11 6.06 -3.59
C ALA A 36 -11.97 4.55 -3.80
N ASP A 37 -11.28 4.15 -4.87
CA ASP A 37 -10.84 2.77 -5.02
C ASP A 37 -9.77 2.43 -3.98
N LEU A 38 -9.89 1.26 -3.35
CA LEU A 38 -9.01 0.82 -2.27
C LEU A 38 -8.08 -0.29 -2.76
N MET A 39 -6.80 -0.16 -2.41
CA MET A 39 -5.78 -1.17 -2.64
C MET A 39 -5.06 -1.44 -1.33
N PHE A 40 -5.15 -2.68 -0.86
CA PHE A 40 -4.53 -3.18 0.36
C PHE A 40 -3.36 -4.07 -0.02
N VAL A 41 -2.19 -3.83 0.56
CA VAL A 41 -1.00 -4.60 0.26
C VAL A 41 -0.37 -5.08 1.56
N ASP A 42 -0.15 -6.38 1.66
CA ASP A 42 0.66 -6.96 2.72
C ASP A 42 2.14 -6.72 2.41
N SER A 43 2.81 -5.95 3.26
CA SER A 43 4.21 -5.55 3.07
C SER A 43 4.88 -5.31 4.43
N PRO A 44 6.19 -5.57 4.58
CA PRO A 44 7.14 -6.19 3.63
C PRO A 44 6.80 -7.66 3.30
N VAL A 45 7.59 -8.27 2.40
CA VAL A 45 7.47 -9.73 2.18
C VAL A 45 7.73 -10.49 3.49
N GLY A 46 6.93 -11.52 3.76
CA GLY A 46 6.82 -12.19 5.05
C GLY A 46 5.61 -11.75 5.89
N THR A 47 4.96 -10.64 5.51
CA THR A 47 3.72 -10.18 6.16
C THR A 47 2.49 -10.80 5.49
N GLY A 48 1.53 -11.29 6.30
CA GLY A 48 0.23 -11.75 5.81
C GLY A 48 0.33 -12.83 4.73
N PHE A 49 -0.16 -12.53 3.53
CA PHE A 49 -0.10 -13.42 2.37
C PHE A 49 1.11 -13.20 1.45
N SER A 50 1.94 -12.18 1.70
CA SER A 50 3.16 -11.93 0.93
C SER A 50 4.29 -12.83 1.45
N TYR A 51 4.83 -13.73 0.63
CA TYR A 51 5.88 -14.68 1.05
C TYR A 51 7.01 -14.85 0.02
N VAL A 52 8.12 -15.39 0.51
CA VAL A 52 9.28 -15.87 -0.27
C VAL A 52 9.61 -17.29 0.18
N GLU A 53 10.23 -18.08 -0.69
CA GLU A 53 10.68 -19.44 -0.36
C GLU A 53 12.09 -19.46 0.24
N ASP A 54 12.93 -18.46 -0.06
CA ASP A 54 14.26 -18.29 0.52
C ASP A 54 14.23 -17.16 1.54
N ASP A 55 14.38 -17.50 2.82
CA ASP A 55 14.42 -16.57 3.95
C ASP A 55 15.50 -15.47 3.79
N LYS A 56 16.52 -15.69 2.97
CA LYS A 56 17.53 -14.65 2.69
C LYS A 56 16.97 -13.45 1.93
N LEU A 57 15.81 -13.61 1.30
CA LEU A 57 15.10 -12.57 0.56
C LEU A 57 14.19 -11.72 1.46
N PHE A 58 14.08 -12.03 2.75
CA PHE A 58 13.37 -11.15 3.66
C PHE A 58 14.02 -9.77 3.69
N VAL A 59 13.15 -8.76 3.64
CA VAL A 59 13.50 -7.35 3.61
C VAL A 59 14.13 -6.94 4.93
N LYS A 60 15.23 -6.18 4.87
CA LYS A 60 16.00 -5.78 6.06
C LYS A 60 15.92 -4.29 6.35
N THR A 61 15.48 -3.49 5.39
CA THR A 61 15.37 -2.04 5.54
C THR A 61 14.07 -1.47 4.95
N ASP A 62 13.68 -0.29 5.42
CA ASP A 62 12.50 0.42 4.90
C ASP A 62 12.66 0.77 3.42
N GLU A 63 13.89 1.04 2.96
CA GLU A 63 14.21 1.38 1.58
C GLU A 63 14.12 0.17 0.65
N GLU A 64 14.46 -1.03 1.12
CA GLU A 64 14.20 -2.27 0.37
C GLU A 64 12.70 -2.48 0.22
N SER A 65 11.94 -2.36 1.32
CA SER A 65 10.48 -2.54 1.32
C SER A 65 9.77 -1.53 0.42
N ALA A 66 10.23 -0.27 0.42
CA ALA A 66 9.71 0.78 -0.46
C ALA A 66 10.02 0.52 -1.94
N ARG A 67 11.19 -0.05 -2.26
CA ARG A 67 11.56 -0.45 -3.63
C ARG A 67 10.69 -1.60 -4.14
N ASP A 68 10.40 -2.58 -3.29
CA ASP A 68 9.53 -3.71 -3.65
C ASP A 68 8.10 -3.22 -3.93
N LEU A 69 7.55 -2.38 -3.07
CA LEU A 69 6.23 -1.76 -3.31
C LEU A 69 6.21 -0.85 -4.53
N THR A 70 7.29 -0.12 -4.79
CA THR A 70 7.39 0.69 -6.02
C THR A 70 7.43 -0.20 -7.26
N THR A 71 8.05 -1.38 -7.17
CA THR A 71 8.04 -2.40 -8.23
C THR A 71 6.65 -2.97 -8.45
N LEU A 72 5.90 -3.25 -7.37
CA LEU A 72 4.50 -3.63 -7.45
C LEU A 72 3.66 -2.55 -8.15
N LEU A 73 3.81 -1.28 -7.76
CA LEU A 73 3.10 -0.16 -8.38
C LEU A 73 3.41 -0.05 -9.88
N LYS A 74 4.68 -0.21 -10.27
CA LYS A 74 5.07 -0.25 -11.70
C LYS A 74 4.37 -1.38 -12.45
N ALA A 75 4.27 -2.58 -11.87
CA ALA A 75 3.56 -3.69 -12.49
C ALA A 75 2.06 -3.38 -12.64
N ILE A 76 1.41 -2.91 -11.59
CA ILE A 76 -0.04 -2.60 -11.57
C ILE A 76 -0.39 -1.52 -12.60
N TYR A 77 0.36 -0.41 -12.62
CA TYR A 77 0.08 0.71 -13.55
C TYR A 77 0.41 0.34 -15.00
N LYS A 78 1.37 -0.56 -15.23
CA LYS A 78 1.66 -1.09 -16.56
C LYS A 78 0.52 -1.98 -17.10
N GLU A 79 -0.13 -2.75 -16.24
CA GLU A 79 -1.26 -3.61 -16.64
C GLU A 79 -2.56 -2.81 -16.85
N ASN A 80 -2.74 -1.71 -16.12
CA ASN A 80 -3.95 -0.90 -16.22
C ASN A 80 -3.66 0.60 -16.40
N ALA A 81 -3.58 1.04 -17.65
CA ALA A 81 -3.40 2.43 -18.03
C ALA A 81 -4.55 3.36 -17.57
N THR A 82 -5.72 2.86 -17.17
CA THR A 82 -6.78 3.74 -16.63
C THR A 82 -6.39 4.32 -15.28
N LEU A 83 -5.52 3.64 -14.51
CA LEU A 83 -5.04 4.11 -13.21
C LEU A 83 -4.18 5.36 -13.31
N GLU A 84 -3.53 5.61 -14.45
CA GLU A 84 -2.70 6.81 -14.67
C GLU A 84 -3.49 8.12 -14.56
N LYS A 85 -4.81 8.05 -14.78
CA LYS A 85 -5.72 9.20 -14.68
C LYS A 85 -6.16 9.50 -13.25
N SER A 86 -5.94 8.57 -12.32
CA SER A 86 -6.37 8.69 -10.93
C SER A 86 -5.18 8.98 -10.03
N PRO A 87 -5.26 9.98 -9.13
CA PRO A 87 -4.18 10.26 -8.19
C PRO A 87 -4.03 9.10 -7.19
N LEU A 88 -2.79 8.66 -7.00
CA LEU A 88 -2.42 7.71 -5.95
C LEU A 88 -2.28 8.45 -4.62
N TYR A 89 -3.02 7.98 -3.62
CA TYR A 89 -2.86 8.38 -2.23
C TYR A 89 -2.37 7.19 -1.41
N ILE A 90 -1.31 7.41 -0.63
CA ILE A 90 -0.72 6.39 0.25
C ILE A 90 -1.16 6.69 1.68
N PHE A 91 -1.80 5.73 2.31
CA PHE A 91 -2.30 5.77 3.67
C PHE A 91 -1.55 4.75 4.50
N ALA A 92 -1.16 5.13 5.71
CA ALA A 92 -0.52 4.21 6.63
C ALA A 92 -0.85 4.48 8.09
N GLU A 93 -0.74 3.44 8.90
CA GLU A 93 -1.01 3.44 10.32
C GLU A 93 0.21 2.96 11.11
N SER A 94 0.34 3.40 12.37
CA SER A 94 1.40 2.97 13.27
C SER A 94 2.81 3.17 12.69
N TYR A 95 3.68 2.16 12.73
CA TYR A 95 5.02 2.23 12.10
C TYR A 95 4.94 2.50 10.58
N GLY A 96 3.81 2.19 9.96
CA GLY A 96 3.50 2.51 8.58
C GLY A 96 3.68 3.98 8.23
N GLY A 97 3.63 4.92 9.19
CA GLY A 97 3.91 6.35 8.93
C GLY A 97 5.32 6.62 8.40
N LYS A 98 6.35 6.01 9.01
CA LYS A 98 7.73 6.11 8.51
C LYS A 98 7.83 5.49 7.11
N PHE A 99 7.18 4.35 6.94
CA PHE A 99 7.18 3.61 5.69
C PHE A 99 6.46 4.34 4.54
N ALA A 100 5.34 5.00 4.82
CA ALA A 100 4.59 5.78 3.83
C ALA A 100 5.44 6.92 3.26
N VAL A 101 6.25 7.58 4.11
CA VAL A 101 7.17 8.63 3.65
C VAL A 101 8.28 8.03 2.78
N THR A 102 8.89 6.92 3.20
CA THR A 102 9.93 6.23 2.41
C THR A 102 9.39 5.74 1.07
N LEU A 103 8.18 5.18 1.05
CA LEU A 103 7.50 4.76 -0.17
C LEU A 103 7.16 5.96 -1.06
N GLY A 104 6.60 7.03 -0.50
CA GLY A 104 6.30 8.25 -1.24
C GLY A 104 7.53 8.84 -1.92
N LEU A 105 8.68 8.86 -1.23
CA LEU A 105 9.95 9.27 -1.80
C LEU A 105 10.40 8.34 -2.94
N SER A 106 10.32 7.02 -2.75
CA SER A 106 10.70 6.04 -3.78
C SER A 106 9.84 6.14 -5.04
N VAL A 107 8.53 6.31 -4.87
CA VAL A 107 7.56 6.54 -5.97
C VAL A 107 7.86 7.85 -6.69
N LEU A 108 8.10 8.94 -5.95
CA LEU A 108 8.43 10.24 -6.54
C LEU A 108 9.71 10.16 -7.39
N GLN A 109 10.74 9.48 -6.90
CA GLN A 109 11.97 9.24 -7.66
C GLN A 109 11.70 8.43 -8.93
N ALA A 110 10.88 7.37 -8.85
CA ALA A 110 10.53 6.57 -10.03
C ALA A 110 9.76 7.38 -11.08
N ILE A 111 8.89 8.30 -10.66
CA ILE A 111 8.18 9.23 -11.55
C ILE A 111 9.17 10.18 -12.23
N GLN A 112 10.06 10.81 -11.45
CA GLN A 112 11.08 11.74 -11.96
C GLN A 112 12.04 11.08 -12.96
N GLN A 113 12.31 9.78 -12.79
CA GLN A 113 13.13 8.98 -13.71
C GLN A 113 12.35 8.46 -14.94
N GLY A 114 11.05 8.75 -15.05
CA GLY A 114 10.20 8.25 -16.15
C GLY A 114 9.92 6.75 -16.09
N GLN A 115 10.17 6.10 -14.95
CA GLN A 115 9.98 4.66 -14.76
C GLN A 115 8.57 4.29 -14.29
N LEU A 116 7.78 5.29 -13.87
CA LEU A 116 6.43 5.12 -13.36
C LEU A 116 5.59 6.33 -13.78
N GLN A 117 4.53 6.08 -14.54
CA GLN A 117 3.57 7.12 -14.93
C GLN A 117 2.38 7.07 -13.98
N LEU A 118 2.40 7.92 -12.96
CA LEU A 118 1.26 8.11 -12.05
C LEU A 118 1.27 9.53 -11.47
N GLN A 119 0.12 9.99 -10.99
CA GLN A 119 0.02 11.23 -10.24
C GLN A 119 0.04 10.90 -8.74
N LEU A 120 1.09 11.33 -8.02
CA LEU A 120 1.15 11.14 -6.57
C LEU A 120 0.37 12.26 -5.88
N GLY A 121 -0.80 11.94 -5.32
CA GLY A 121 -1.67 12.90 -4.66
C GLY A 121 -1.25 13.24 -3.22
N GLY A 122 -0.58 12.32 -2.54
CA GLY A 122 -0.02 12.55 -1.20
C GLY A 122 0.19 11.28 -0.38
N THR A 123 0.95 11.44 0.71
CA THR A 123 1.19 10.42 1.74
C THR A 123 0.56 10.90 3.05
N TYR A 124 -0.26 10.06 3.67
CA TYR A 124 -0.98 10.40 4.89
C TYR A 124 -0.75 9.34 5.96
N TYR A 125 -0.52 9.82 7.16
CA TYR A 125 -0.41 9.01 8.37
C TYR A 125 -1.66 9.20 9.21
N PHE A 126 -2.23 8.11 9.69
CA PHE A 126 -3.33 8.13 10.65
C PHE A 126 -2.92 7.38 11.92
N HIS A 127 -3.32 7.93 13.05
CA HIS A 127 -3.23 7.26 14.34
C HIS A 127 -4.63 6.76 14.66
N SER A 128 -4.78 5.46 14.89
CA SER A 128 -6.00 4.89 15.45
C SER A 128 -6.28 5.54 16.82
N LEU A 129 -7.52 5.97 17.03
CA LEU A 129 -8.00 6.52 18.31
C LEU A 129 -8.31 5.41 19.31
#